data_AF-Q3AXM0-F1
#
_entry.id   AF-Q3AXM0-F1
#
_cell.length_a   1.000
_cell.length_b   1.000
_cell.length_c   1.000
_cell.angle_alpha   90.00
_cell.angle_beta   90.00
_cell.angle_gamma   90.00
#
_symmetry.space_group_name_H-M   'P 1'
#
loop_
_entity.id
_entity.type
_entity.pdbx_description
1 polymer ?
#
loop_
_entity_poly.entity_id
_entity_poly.type
_entity_poly.pdbx_seq_one_letter_code
_entity_poly.pdbx_strand_id
1 'polypeptide(L)'
;MSSSSGSYQQALELFTESVIKPDSDLRANAAAKNCFAELMEIRQHCLTYLNTLKEIHQIELADESDDIEAVKIVSTKIDSMDVVFSHGEMM
;
A
#
# COMPACT_ATOMS: atom_id res chain seq x y z
N MET A 1 -21.51 0.50 10.77
CA MET A 1 -21.05 -0.70 10.05
C MET A 1 -19.55 -0.61 10.01
N SER A 2 -18.84 -1.44 10.77
CA SER A 2 -17.40 -1.36 10.95
C SER A 2 -16.71 -1.85 9.69
N SER A 3 -16.27 -0.91 8.86
CA SER A 3 -15.46 -1.16 7.67
C SER A 3 -14.18 -1.85 8.11
N SER A 4 -14.09 -3.16 7.87
CA SER A 4 -12.98 -4.02 8.30
C SER A 4 -11.59 -3.56 7.83
N SER A 5 -11.53 -2.65 6.85
CA SER A 5 -10.31 -2.01 6.34
C SER A 5 -9.69 -1.00 7.32
N GLY A 6 -10.50 -0.28 8.12
CA GLY A 6 -9.98 0.73 9.06
C GLY A 6 -9.26 0.11 10.27
N SER A 7 -9.77 -1.02 10.75
CA SER A 7 -9.24 -1.73 11.93
C SER A 7 -7.85 -2.29 11.68
N TYR A 8 -7.60 -2.83 10.48
CA TYR A 8 -6.31 -3.39 10.10
C TYR A 8 -5.25 -2.28 9.95
N GLN A 9 -5.61 -1.18 9.28
CA GLN A 9 -4.73 -0.03 9.12
C GLN A 9 -4.34 0.60 10.47
N GLN A 10 -5.31 0.76 11.37
CA GLN A 10 -5.05 1.25 12.73
C GLN A 10 -4.15 0.29 13.53
N ALA A 11 -4.39 -1.02 13.44
CA ALA A 11 -3.55 -2.01 14.10
C ALA A 11 -2.10 -1.98 13.58
N LEU A 12 -1.92 -1.83 12.26
CA LEU A 12 -0.60 -1.76 11.62
C LEU A 12 0.16 -0.48 12.02
N GLU A 13 -0.54 0.65 12.13
CA GLU A 13 0.04 1.92 12.57
C GLU A 13 0.46 1.86 14.06
N LEU A 14 -0.42 1.36 14.93
CA LEU A 14 -0.10 1.16 16.36
C LEU A 14 1.09 0.22 16.57
N PHE A 15 1.17 -0.86 15.78
CA PHE A 15 2.30 -1.78 15.84
C PHE A 15 3.59 -1.12 15.35
N THR A 16 3.54 -0.35 14.26
CA THR A 16 4.68 0.42 13.76
C THR A 16 5.18 1.42 14.80
N GLU A 17 4.28 2.13 15.46
CA GLU A 17 4.62 3.05 16.55
C GLU A 17 5.31 2.34 17.72
N SER A 18 4.83 1.13 18.08
CA SER A 18 5.45 0.28 19.10
C SER A 18 6.88 -0.12 18.74
N VAL A 19 7.17 -0.41 17.47
CA VAL A 19 8.51 -0.79 16.99
C VAL A 19 9.45 0.43 16.89
N ILE A 20 8.91 1.61 16.60
CA ILE A 20 9.67 2.86 16.57
C ILE A 20 10.04 3.31 17.99
N LYS A 21 9.18 3.08 18.99
CA LYS A 21 9.46 3.49 20.37
C LYS A 21 10.76 2.85 20.88
N PRO A 22 11.67 3.66 21.46
CA PRO A 22 12.93 3.17 22.01
C PRO A 22 12.67 2.41 23.32
N ASP A 23 12.78 1.10 23.29
CA ASP A 23 12.75 0.29 24.51
C ASP A 23 14.13 0.29 25.18
N SER A 24 14.24 1.04 26.28
CA SER A 24 15.52 1.27 26.95
C SER A 24 16.08 0.01 27.62
N ASP A 25 15.20 -0.87 28.11
CA ASP A 25 15.58 -2.13 28.76
C ASP A 25 16.09 -3.14 27.72
N LEU A 26 15.41 -3.21 26.57
CA LEU A 26 15.85 -4.06 25.45
C LEU A 26 17.22 -3.63 24.93
N ARG A 27 17.46 -2.31 24.82
CA ARG A 27 18.76 -1.76 24.41
C ARG A 27 19.85 -2.04 25.43
N ALA A 28 19.57 -1.92 26.72
CA ALA A 28 20.52 -2.25 27.78
C ALA A 28 20.91 -3.74 27.74
N ASN A 29 19.94 -4.64 27.53
CA ASN A 29 20.17 -6.07 27.40
C ASN A 29 20.99 -6.41 26.13
N ALA A 30 20.69 -5.76 25.00
CA ALA A 30 21.45 -5.96 23.77
C ALA A 30 22.88 -5.42 23.87
N ALA A 31 23.08 -4.29 24.55
CA ALA A 31 24.41 -3.76 24.84
C ALA A 31 25.22 -4.73 25.73
N ALA A 32 24.60 -5.30 26.78
CA ALA A 32 25.23 -6.31 27.63
C ALA A 32 25.64 -7.58 26.85
N LYS A 33 24.87 -7.93 25.82
CA LYS A 33 25.12 -9.08 24.94
C LYS A 33 25.97 -8.77 23.71
N ASN A 34 26.43 -7.52 23.54
CA ASN A 34 27.13 -7.03 22.35
C ASN A 34 26.36 -7.24 21.03
N CYS A 35 25.02 -7.30 21.07
CA CYS A 35 24.16 -7.51 19.90
C CYS A 35 23.31 -6.29 19.54
N PHE A 36 23.78 -5.09 19.90
CA PHE A 36 23.04 -3.85 19.69
C PHE A 36 22.91 -3.49 18.19
N ALA A 37 23.94 -3.76 17.40
CA ALA A 37 23.94 -3.46 15.97
C ALA A 37 22.91 -4.32 15.23
N GLU A 38 22.93 -5.63 15.52
CA GLU A 38 22.00 -6.62 14.99
C GLU A 38 20.57 -6.32 15.42
N LEU A 39 20.36 -5.88 16.66
CA LEU A 39 19.04 -5.45 17.13
C LEU A 39 18.50 -4.27 16.30
N MET A 40 19.36 -3.29 16.00
CA MET A 40 18.98 -2.13 15.19
C MET A 40 18.72 -2.50 13.73
N GLU A 41 19.48 -3.46 13.18
CA GLU A 41 19.28 -4.01 11.84
C GLU A 41 17.93 -4.74 11.74
N ILE A 42 17.63 -5.64 12.69
CA ILE A 42 16.34 -6.35 12.75
C ILE A 42 15.18 -5.36 12.84
N ARG A 43 15.30 -4.31 13.68
CA ARG A 43 14.31 -3.24 13.77
C ARG A 43 14.07 -2.58 12.41
N GLN A 44 15.14 -2.29 11.66
CA GLN A 44 15.02 -1.70 10.33
C GLN A 44 14.31 -2.66 9.36
N HIS A 45 14.64 -3.95 9.37
CA HIS A 45 13.96 -4.94 8.54
C HIS A 45 12.46 -5.03 8.84
N CYS A 46 12.06 -5.01 10.11
CA CYS A 46 10.65 -5.01 10.49
C CYS A 46 9.92 -3.75 9.99
N LEU A 47 10.52 -2.57 10.13
CA LEU A 47 9.92 -1.32 9.65
C LEU A 47 9.77 -1.29 8.13
N THR A 48 10.79 -1.76 7.40
CA THR A 48 10.72 -1.88 5.93
C THR A 48 9.58 -2.80 5.53
N TYR A 49 9.45 -3.96 6.18
CA TYR A 49 8.37 -4.91 5.89
C TYR A 49 6.98 -4.33 6.15
N LEU A 50 6.78 -3.68 7.31
CA LEU A 50 5.52 -3.01 7.64
C LEU A 50 5.16 -1.90 6.62
N ASN A 51 6.16 -1.16 6.13
CA ASN A 51 5.93 -0.13 5.12
C ASN A 51 5.52 -0.72 3.77
N THR A 52 6.19 -1.80 3.32
CA THR A 52 5.79 -2.50 2.09
C THR A 52 4.39 -3.10 2.18
N LEU A 53 4.00 -3.63 3.34
CA LEU A 53 2.64 -4.11 3.59
C LEU A 53 1.61 -2.98 3.46
N LYS A 54 1.94 -1.80 3.99
CA LYS A 54 1.08 -0.61 3.88
C LYS A 54 0.96 -0.17 2.42
N GLU A 55 2.05 -0.13 1.65
CA GLU A 55 2.00 0.22 0.23
C GLU A 55 1.17 -0.78 -0.58
N ILE A 56 1.37 -2.08 -0.38
CA ILE A 56 0.59 -3.13 -1.07
C ILE A 56 -0.90 -3.00 -0.75
N HIS A 57 -1.25 -2.75 0.51
CA HIS A 57 -2.64 -2.61 0.90
C HIS A 57 -3.30 -1.34 0.34
N GLN A 58 -2.52 -0.29 0.09
CA GLN A 58 -2.99 0.94 -0.55
C GLN A 58 -3.16 0.79 -2.07
N ILE A 59 -2.48 -0.17 -2.71
CA ILE A 59 -2.65 -0.49 -4.14
C ILE A 59 -3.94 -1.29 -4.39
N GLU A 60 -4.38 -2.12 -3.43
CA GLU A 60 -5.65 -2.88 -3.55
C GLU A 60 -6.90 -2.02 -3.30
N LEU A 61 -6.73 -0.84 -2.70
CA LEU A 61 -7.79 0.15 -2.58
C LEU A 61 -7.84 0.94 -3.87
N ALA A 62 -8.95 0.83 -4.62
CA ALA A 62 -9.17 1.58 -5.86
C ALA A 62 -8.77 3.05 -5.67
N ASP A 63 -7.68 3.45 -6.32
CA ASP A 63 -7.17 4.82 -6.31
C ASP A 63 -7.79 5.58 -7.49
N GLU A 64 -7.74 6.91 -7.46
CA GLU A 64 -8.24 7.82 -8.49
C GLU A 64 -7.74 7.45 -9.90
N SER A 65 -6.58 6.78 -9.98
CA SER A 65 -6.02 6.24 -11.22
C SER A 65 -6.90 5.18 -11.89
N ASP A 66 -7.59 4.33 -11.13
CA ASP A 66 -8.47 3.28 -11.67
C ASP A 66 -9.72 3.88 -12.32
N ASP A 67 -10.26 4.94 -11.69
CA ASP A 67 -11.41 5.68 -12.22
C ASP A 67 -11.05 6.40 -13.53
N ILE A 68 -9.85 7.01 -13.59
CA ILE A 68 -9.37 7.70 -14.79
C ILE A 68 -9.15 6.70 -15.94
N GLU A 69 -8.61 5.51 -15.66
CA GLU A 69 -8.39 4.49 -16.67
C GLU A 69 -9.72 3.93 -17.20
N ALA A 70 -10.70 3.68 -16.31
CA ALA A 70 -12.05 3.28 -16.70
C ALA A 70 -12.72 4.29 -17.65
N VAL A 71 -12.62 5.59 -17.36
CA VAL A 71 -13.17 6.66 -18.22
C VAL A 71 -12.50 6.66 -19.59
N LYS A 72 -11.17 6.48 -19.65
CA LYS A 72 -10.42 6.46 -20.91
C LYS A 72 -10.79 5.26 -21.79
N ILE A 73 -11.00 4.08 -21.19
CA ILE A 73 -11.44 2.88 -21.91
C ILE A 73 -12.85 3.09 -22.49
N VAL A 74 -13.75 3.74 -21.75
CA VAL A 74 -15.09 4.07 -22.24
C VAL A 74 -15.04 5.08 -23.39
N SER A 75 -14.24 6.14 -23.25
CA SER A 75 -14.11 7.16 -24.29
C SER A 75 -13.57 6.57 -25.60
N THR A 76 -12.52 5.76 -25.54
CA THR A 76 -11.94 5.09 -26.71
C THR A 76 -12.90 4.08 -27.37
N LYS A 77 -13.76 3.42 -26.59
CA LYS A 77 -14.82 2.55 -27.13
C LYS A 77 -15.89 3.35 -27.87
N ILE A 78 -16.28 4.51 -27.34
CA ILE A 78 -17.26 5.40 -28.00
C ILE A 78 -16.67 5.94 -29.30
N ASP A 79 -15.43 6.44 -29.27
CA ASP A 79 -14.71 6.92 -30.45
C ASP A 79 -14.57 5.82 -31.51
N SER A 80 -14.32 4.58 -31.09
CA SER A 80 -14.23 3.42 -31.99
C SER A 80 -15.58 2.97 -32.55
N MET A 81 -16.70 3.24 -31.85
CA MET A 81 -18.04 2.93 -32.35
C MET A 81 -18.50 3.91 -33.42
N ASP A 82 -18.12 5.19 -33.32
CA ASP A 82 -18.42 6.21 -34.33
C ASP A 82 -17.77 5.91 -35.69
N VAL A 83 -16.53 5.39 -35.68
CA VAL A 83 -15.84 4.98 -36.93
C VAL A 83 -16.43 3.70 -37.54
N VAL A 84 -17.00 2.79 -36.75
CA VAL A 84 -17.68 1.59 -37.26
C VAL A 84 -19.02 1.95 -37.90
N PHE A 85 -19.73 2.95 -37.37
CA PHE A 85 -20.99 3.41 -37.96
C PHE A 85 -20.77 4.15 -39.30
N SER A 86 -19.69 4.92 -39.44
CA SER A 86 -19.33 5.59 -40.72
C SER A 86 -18.89 4.61 -41.83
N HIS A 87 -18.40 3.41 -41.51
CA HIS A 87 -18.01 2.43 -42.53
C HIS A 87 -19.17 1.54 -43.02
N GLY A 88 -20.38 1.69 -42.45
CA GLY A 88 -21.58 0.94 -42.81
C GLY A 88 -22.46 1.57 -43.89
N GLU A 89 -22.19 2.81 -44.33
CA GLU A 89 -23.02 3.57 -45.30
C GLU A 89 -22.37 3.70 -46.70
N MET A 90 -21.58 2.69 -47.13
CA MET A 90 -21.08 2.60 -48.52
C MET A 90 -21.52 1.32 -49.24
N MET A 91 -22.80 0.94 -49.11
CA MET A 91 -23.48 0.03 -50.03
C MET A 91 -24.79 0.62 -50.52
#